data_AF-A0A162L9J8-F1
#
_entry.id   AF-A0A162L9J8-F1
#
_cell.length_a   1.000
_cell.length_b   1.000
_cell.length_c   1.000
_cell.angle_alpha   90.00
_cell.angle_beta   90.00
_cell.angle_gamma   90.00
#
_symmetry.space_group_name_H-M   'P 1'
#
loop_
_entity.id
_entity.type
_entity.pdbx_description
1 polymer ?
#
loop_
_entity_poly.entity_id
_entity_poly.type
_entity_poly.pdbx_seq_one_letter_code
_entity_poly.pdbx_strand_id
1 'polypeptide(L)'
;MKLEKFNPGESIKDRAAIGMIEKAEREGIIKPGDTIVEPTSGNTGIAIAMIGKLKGYKVVIVMPETMSLERRKLMKAYGVELILTDGTKGMKGAIEEAIELAEGKEGYFIPQQFTNIANPLKHYDTTAEEILNDLGDIDAFVAGVGTGGTISGVGENLKKHNKDVIIIAVEPAKSPVISGGQPSPHKIQGIGAGFIPEIYQVLI
;
A
#
# COMPACT_ATOMS: atom_id res chain seq x y z
N MET A 1 -4.18 -17.56 -10.55
CA MET A 1 -3.62 -16.19 -10.56
C MET A 1 -4.78 -15.20 -10.43
N LYS A 2 -4.83 -14.41 -9.35
CA LYS A 2 -5.85 -13.36 -9.15
C LYS A 2 -5.40 -12.08 -9.86
N LEU A 3 -6.20 -11.56 -10.78
CA LEU A 3 -5.81 -10.50 -11.73
C LEU A 3 -6.11 -9.09 -11.20
N GLU A 4 -5.42 -8.68 -10.13
CA GLU A 4 -5.61 -7.38 -9.46
C GLU A 4 -5.22 -6.16 -10.32
N LYS A 5 -4.65 -6.36 -11.51
CA LYS A 5 -4.40 -5.30 -12.49
C LYS A 5 -5.68 -4.71 -13.11
N PHE A 6 -6.81 -5.40 -12.94
CA PHE A 6 -8.11 -4.95 -13.47
C PHE A 6 -8.94 -4.14 -12.47
N ASN A 7 -8.40 -3.86 -11.27
CA ASN A 7 -8.98 -2.83 -10.41
C ASN A 7 -8.95 -1.46 -11.12
N PRO A 8 -9.84 -0.51 -10.76
CA PRO A 8 -9.92 0.78 -11.44
C PRO A 8 -8.63 1.61 -11.46
N GLY A 9 -7.81 1.53 -10.41
CA GLY A 9 -6.47 2.12 -10.30
C GLY A 9 -5.35 1.20 -10.80
N GLU A 10 -5.72 0.15 -11.56
CA GLU A 10 -4.86 -0.81 -12.25
C GLU A 10 -3.93 -1.63 -11.34
N SER A 11 -4.26 -1.75 -10.05
CA SER A 11 -3.43 -2.52 -9.12
C SER A 11 -4.17 -3.00 -7.88
N ILE A 12 -3.51 -3.90 -7.15
CA ILE A 12 -3.95 -4.37 -5.83
C ILE A 12 -4.01 -3.25 -4.77
N LYS A 13 -3.37 -2.10 -5.00
CA LYS A 13 -3.30 -1.01 -4.02
C LYS A 13 -4.63 -0.29 -3.81
N ASP A 14 -5.57 -0.43 -4.75
CA ASP A 14 -6.94 0.07 -4.59
C ASP A 14 -7.58 -0.46 -3.31
N ARG A 15 -7.38 -1.76 -3.02
CA ARG A 15 -7.87 -2.41 -1.80
C ARG A 15 -7.22 -1.82 -0.55
N ALA A 16 -5.89 -1.80 -0.52
CA ALA A 16 -5.16 -1.26 0.64
C ALA A 16 -5.56 0.20 0.91
N ALA A 17 -5.61 1.04 -0.12
CA ALA A 17 -5.99 2.45 -0.01
C ALA A 17 -7.42 2.62 0.51
N ILE A 18 -8.41 1.94 -0.09
CA ILE A 18 -9.80 2.07 0.36
C ILE A 18 -9.98 1.56 1.80
N GLY A 19 -9.30 0.47 2.17
CA GLY A 19 -9.36 -0.05 3.54
C GLY A 19 -8.83 0.93 4.58
N MET A 20 -7.69 1.56 4.31
CA MET A 20 -7.10 2.57 5.20
C MET A 20 -7.98 3.82 5.32
N ILE A 21 -8.56 4.29 4.21
CA ILE A 21 -9.46 5.46 4.20
C ILE A 21 -10.77 5.15 4.94
N GLU A 22 -11.41 4.02 4.65
CA GLU A 22 -12.66 3.62 5.31
C GLU A 22 -12.47 3.40 6.83
N LYS A 23 -11.31 2.88 7.26
CA LYS A 23 -11.00 2.80 8.70
C LYS A 23 -10.92 4.19 9.32
N ALA A 24 -10.19 5.11 8.70
CA ALA A 24 -10.05 6.48 9.19
C ALA A 24 -11.40 7.23 9.25
N GLU A 25 -12.28 6.99 8.27
CA GLU A 25 -13.67 7.49 8.29
C GLU A 25 -14.45 6.93 9.49
N ARG A 26 -14.45 5.61 9.69
CA ARG A 26 -15.18 4.96 10.80
C ARG A 26 -14.70 5.39 12.18
N GLU A 27 -13.41 5.64 12.32
CA GLU A 27 -12.78 6.08 13.57
C GLU A 27 -12.89 7.61 13.79
N GLY A 28 -13.45 8.35 12.84
CA GLY A 28 -13.58 9.80 12.91
C GLY A 28 -12.24 10.54 12.82
N ILE A 29 -11.19 9.88 12.33
CA ILE A 29 -9.85 10.48 12.11
C ILE A 29 -9.92 11.52 10.98
N ILE A 30 -10.76 11.25 9.97
CA ILE A 30 -11.02 12.17 8.85
C ILE A 30 -12.50 12.41 8.65
N LYS A 31 -12.84 13.64 8.26
CA LYS A 31 -14.19 14.09 7.87
C LYS A 31 -14.20 14.57 6.41
N PRO A 32 -15.37 14.61 5.73
CA PRO A 32 -15.44 15.09 4.35
C PRO A 32 -14.77 16.46 4.17
N GLY A 33 -13.94 16.60 3.13
CA GLY A 33 -13.17 17.81 2.86
C GLY A 33 -11.79 17.91 3.53
N ASP A 34 -11.46 16.98 4.44
CA ASP A 34 -10.11 16.83 5.01
C ASP A 34 -9.07 16.44 3.94
N THR A 35 -7.80 16.44 4.33
CA THR A 35 -6.65 16.24 3.45
C THR A 35 -5.96 14.90 3.73
N ILE A 36 -5.81 14.09 2.70
CA ILE A 36 -4.99 12.87 2.73
C ILE A 36 -3.62 13.19 2.14
N VAL A 37 -2.56 12.92 2.89
CA VAL A 37 -1.17 13.12 2.47
C VAL A 37 -0.50 11.75 2.34
N GLU A 38 0.07 11.43 1.17
CA GLU A 38 0.81 10.18 0.99
C GLU A 38 2.18 10.42 0.32
N PRO A 39 3.28 10.01 0.95
CA PRO A 39 4.61 10.04 0.34
C PRO A 39 4.82 8.84 -0.58
N THR A 40 4.49 8.97 -1.86
CA THR A 40 4.69 7.87 -2.83
C THR A 40 4.63 8.33 -4.29
N SER A 41 5.35 7.63 -5.17
CA SER A 41 5.20 7.72 -6.63
C SER A 41 4.59 6.45 -7.24
N GLY A 42 4.32 5.46 -6.41
CA GLY A 42 3.88 4.13 -6.82
C GLY A 42 2.38 4.00 -6.94
N ASN A 43 1.92 2.75 -6.95
CA ASN A 43 0.52 2.42 -7.12
C ASN A 43 -0.37 2.86 -5.94
N THR A 44 0.19 2.96 -4.73
CA THR A 44 -0.56 3.48 -3.56
C THR A 44 -0.99 4.92 -3.77
N GLY A 45 -0.16 5.74 -4.41
CA GLY A 45 -0.49 7.13 -4.71
C GLY A 45 -1.60 7.25 -5.75
N ILE A 46 -1.60 6.37 -6.76
CA ILE A 46 -2.66 6.31 -7.78
C ILE A 46 -3.99 5.94 -7.11
N ALA A 47 -3.96 4.88 -6.29
CA ALA A 47 -5.14 4.42 -5.57
C ALA A 47 -5.70 5.51 -4.63
N ILE A 48 -4.85 6.15 -3.81
CA ILE A 48 -5.27 7.23 -2.91
C ILE A 48 -5.74 8.45 -3.69
N ALA A 49 -5.08 8.82 -4.78
CA ALA A 49 -5.48 9.92 -5.66
C ALA A 49 -6.90 9.70 -6.19
N MET A 50 -7.16 8.53 -6.77
CA MET A 50 -8.46 8.18 -7.31
C MET A 50 -9.53 8.09 -6.21
N ILE A 51 -9.30 7.29 -5.16
CA ILE A 51 -10.29 7.02 -4.11
C ILE A 51 -10.54 8.27 -3.27
N GLY A 52 -9.50 8.97 -2.85
CA GLY A 52 -9.61 10.18 -2.04
C GLY A 52 -10.43 11.26 -2.74
N LYS A 53 -10.17 11.48 -4.03
CA LYS A 53 -10.93 12.47 -4.83
C LYS A 53 -12.38 12.05 -5.04
N LEU A 54 -12.65 10.77 -5.32
CA LEU A 54 -14.03 10.26 -5.43
C LEU A 54 -14.81 10.38 -4.12
N LYS A 55 -14.14 10.27 -2.97
CA LYS A 55 -14.73 10.40 -1.64
C LYS A 55 -14.78 11.85 -1.12
N GLY A 56 -14.33 12.82 -1.93
CA GLY A 56 -14.43 14.25 -1.60
C GLY A 56 -13.32 14.79 -0.70
N TYR A 57 -12.20 14.09 -0.59
CA TYR A 57 -11.01 14.56 0.13
C TYR A 57 -10.11 15.41 -0.77
N LYS A 58 -9.37 16.33 -0.13
CA LYS A 58 -8.16 16.88 -0.73
C LYS A 58 -7.08 15.81 -0.67
N VAL A 59 -6.29 15.67 -1.72
CA VAL A 59 -5.21 14.69 -1.76
C VAL A 59 -3.92 15.40 -2.13
N VAL A 60 -2.91 15.21 -1.31
CA VAL A 60 -1.54 15.68 -1.55
C VAL A 60 -0.63 14.47 -1.68
N ILE A 61 0.00 14.34 -2.84
CA ILE A 61 1.03 13.32 -3.06
C ILE A 61 2.39 13.99 -3.00
N VAL A 62 3.25 13.47 -2.13
CA VAL A 62 4.62 13.94 -1.94
C VAL A 62 5.57 12.96 -2.62
N MET A 63 6.43 13.44 -3.53
CA MET A 63 7.39 12.58 -4.21
C MET A 63 8.67 13.33 -4.62
N PRO A 64 9.80 12.63 -4.81
CA PRO A 64 11.02 13.27 -5.28
C PRO A 64 10.86 13.83 -6.70
N GLU A 65 11.49 14.97 -6.96
CA GLU A 65 11.55 15.57 -8.31
C GLU A 65 12.37 14.77 -9.33
N THR A 66 12.90 13.60 -8.96
CA THR A 66 13.52 12.64 -9.88
C THR A 66 12.51 11.67 -10.48
N MET A 67 11.27 11.62 -9.98
CA MET A 67 10.21 10.76 -10.51
C MET A 67 9.78 11.17 -11.91
N SER A 68 9.44 10.21 -12.77
CA SER A 68 9.18 10.47 -14.19
C SER A 68 8.06 11.48 -14.43
N LEU A 69 8.13 12.21 -15.54
CA LEU A 69 7.11 13.20 -15.91
C LEU A 69 5.76 12.54 -16.16
N GLU A 70 5.75 11.32 -16.70
CA GLU A 70 4.54 10.52 -16.93
C GLU A 70 3.82 10.25 -15.61
N ARG A 71 4.56 9.83 -14.56
CA ARG A 71 3.99 9.60 -13.23
C ARG A 71 3.43 10.87 -12.62
N ARG A 72 4.11 12.01 -12.75
CA ARG A 72 3.59 13.31 -12.27
C ARG A 72 2.34 13.74 -13.02
N LYS A 73 2.32 13.59 -14.35
CA LYS A 73 1.16 13.92 -15.18
C LYS A 73 -0.05 13.05 -14.84
N LEU A 74 0.17 11.74 -14.65
CA LEU A 74 -0.88 10.81 -14.27
C LEU A 74 -1.52 11.20 -12.92
N MET A 75 -0.72 11.47 -11.89
CA MET A 75 -1.25 11.90 -10.59
C MET A 75 -2.01 13.23 -10.70
N LYS A 76 -1.44 14.23 -11.39
CA LYS A 76 -2.14 15.51 -11.64
C LYS A 76 -3.46 15.33 -12.38
N ALA A 77 -3.57 14.36 -13.29
CA ALA A 77 -4.80 14.06 -14.01
C ALA A 77 -5.92 13.54 -13.07
N TYR A 78 -5.56 12.89 -11.97
CA TYR A 78 -6.52 12.56 -10.89
C TYR A 78 -6.93 13.79 -10.05
N GLY A 79 -6.36 14.97 -10.32
CA GLY A 79 -6.73 16.22 -9.64
C GLY A 79 -6.17 16.34 -8.23
N VAL A 80 -5.05 15.66 -7.94
CA VAL A 80 -4.32 15.78 -6.67
C VAL A 80 -3.30 16.91 -6.71
N GLU A 81 -3.01 17.45 -5.54
CA GLU A 81 -1.87 18.33 -5.35
C GLU A 81 -0.58 17.51 -5.32
N LEU A 82 0.46 18.00 -6.01
CA LEU A 82 1.78 17.38 -6.01
C LEU A 82 2.79 18.28 -5.34
N ILE A 83 3.43 17.77 -4.29
CA ILE A 83 4.60 18.38 -3.68
C ILE A 83 5.83 17.60 -4.14
N LEU A 84 6.79 18.32 -4.71
CA LEU A 84 8.05 17.77 -5.20
C LEU A 84 9.16 18.08 -4.21
N THR A 85 9.80 17.03 -3.71
CA THR A 85 10.95 17.16 -2.79
C THR A 85 12.27 17.03 -3.53
N ASP A 86 13.35 17.50 -2.89
CA ASP A 86 14.73 17.34 -3.38
C ASP A 86 15.02 15.88 -3.78
N GLY A 87 15.44 15.71 -5.03
CA GLY A 87 15.78 14.41 -5.61
C GLY A 87 16.91 13.69 -4.88
N THR A 88 17.85 14.43 -4.28
CA THR A 88 19.02 13.87 -3.57
C THR A 88 18.63 13.17 -2.27
N LYS A 89 17.53 13.60 -1.63
CA LYS A 89 16.98 12.97 -0.43
C LYS A 89 16.13 11.73 -0.72
N GLY A 90 15.78 11.51 -1.99
CA GLY A 90 14.95 10.39 -2.43
C GLY A 90 13.64 10.26 -1.66
N MET A 91 13.12 9.04 -1.54
CA MET A 91 11.85 8.80 -0.83
C MET A 91 11.89 9.16 0.64
N LYS A 92 13.07 9.15 1.28
CA LYS A 92 13.21 9.57 2.68
C LYS A 92 12.79 11.03 2.85
N GLY A 93 13.25 11.92 1.96
CA GLY A 93 12.84 13.33 1.98
C GLY A 93 11.34 13.52 1.71
N ALA A 94 10.74 12.70 0.85
CA ALA A 94 9.29 12.74 0.62
C ALA A 94 8.49 12.32 1.86
N ILE A 95 8.97 11.34 2.63
CA ILE A 95 8.36 10.91 3.90
C ILE A 95 8.48 12.01 4.95
N GLU A 96 9.66 12.61 5.11
CA GLU A 96 9.89 13.72 6.05
C GLU A 96 8.94 14.89 5.76
N GLU A 97 8.87 15.34 4.50
CA GLU A 97 7.97 16.41 4.07
C GLU A 97 6.49 16.06 4.30
N ALA A 98 6.07 14.83 4.04
CA ALA A 98 4.68 14.41 4.27
C ALA A 98 4.32 14.44 5.77
N ILE A 99 5.24 14.01 6.64
CA ILE A 99 5.07 14.06 8.10
C ILE A 99 4.99 15.51 8.55
N GLU A 100 5.95 16.36 8.18
CA GLU A 100 5.97 17.79 8.52
C GLU A 100 4.69 18.51 8.03
N LEU A 101 4.18 18.11 6.85
CA LEU A 101 2.95 18.68 6.32
C LEU A 101 1.73 18.35 7.17
N ALA A 102 1.64 17.15 7.75
CA ALA A 102 0.48 16.70 8.52
C ALA A 102 0.63 16.94 10.05
N GLU A 103 1.86 17.08 10.54
CA GLU A 103 2.15 17.14 11.97
C GLU A 103 1.41 18.28 12.67
N GLY A 104 0.65 17.93 13.71
CA GLY A 104 -0.12 18.89 14.52
C GLY A 104 -1.28 19.58 13.81
N LYS A 105 -1.60 19.23 12.55
CA LYS A 105 -2.69 19.86 11.80
C LYS A 105 -3.97 19.03 11.89
N GLU A 106 -5.05 19.68 12.30
CA GLU A 106 -6.38 19.09 12.24
C GLU A 106 -6.81 18.87 10.78
N GLY A 107 -7.44 17.74 10.50
CA GLY A 107 -7.95 17.41 9.17
C GLY A 107 -6.88 16.99 8.17
N TYR A 108 -5.71 16.54 8.65
CA TYR A 108 -4.66 15.92 7.86
C TYR A 108 -4.48 14.47 8.28
N PHE A 109 -4.39 13.57 7.29
CA PHE A 109 -4.23 12.14 7.53
C PHE A 109 -3.19 11.54 6.60
N ILE A 110 -2.24 10.82 7.18
CA ILE A 110 -1.28 10.00 6.44
C ILE A 110 -1.70 8.53 6.63
N PRO A 111 -2.07 7.81 5.55
CA PRO A 111 -2.51 6.42 5.64
C PRO A 111 -1.47 5.45 6.23
N GLN A 112 -0.17 5.74 6.06
CA GLN A 112 0.94 4.94 6.60
C GLN A 112 0.86 3.45 6.23
N GLN A 113 0.91 3.15 4.93
CA GLN A 113 0.68 1.81 4.37
C GLN A 113 1.54 0.66 4.93
N PHE A 114 2.65 0.95 5.60
CA PHE A 114 3.56 -0.04 6.19
C PHE A 114 3.28 -0.38 7.66
N THR A 115 2.45 0.41 8.34
CA THR A 115 2.12 0.26 9.78
C THR A 115 0.61 0.18 10.02
N ASN A 116 -0.20 0.66 9.09
CA ASN A 116 -1.65 0.67 9.24
C ASN A 116 -2.29 -0.71 9.01
N ILE A 117 -2.82 -1.29 10.09
CA ILE A 117 -3.47 -2.61 10.08
C ILE A 117 -4.68 -2.71 9.15
N ALA A 118 -5.30 -1.60 8.74
CA ALA A 118 -6.37 -1.63 7.74
C ALA A 118 -5.92 -2.18 6.38
N ASN A 119 -4.62 -2.07 6.06
CA ASN A 119 -4.06 -2.61 4.83
C ASN A 119 -4.21 -4.15 4.78
N PRO A 120 -3.64 -4.95 5.71
CA PRO A 120 -3.85 -6.39 5.70
C PRO A 120 -5.32 -6.77 5.97
N LEU A 121 -6.04 -6.07 6.85
CA LEU A 121 -7.44 -6.39 7.12
C LEU A 121 -8.32 -6.31 5.87
N LYS A 122 -8.13 -5.32 5.00
CA LYS A 122 -8.91 -5.26 3.76
C LYS A 122 -8.64 -6.48 2.86
N HIS A 123 -7.42 -7.00 2.85
CA HIS A 123 -7.09 -8.21 2.12
C HIS A 123 -7.67 -9.47 2.77
N TYR A 124 -7.70 -9.52 4.10
CA TYR A 124 -8.37 -10.58 4.86
C TYR A 124 -9.87 -10.62 4.54
N ASP A 125 -10.54 -9.47 4.59
CA ASP A 125 -12.00 -9.37 4.45
C ASP A 125 -12.50 -9.49 3.01
N THR A 126 -11.62 -9.24 2.01
CA THR A 126 -12.04 -9.20 0.60
C THR A 126 -11.22 -10.13 -0.27
N THR A 127 -9.90 -9.92 -0.37
CA THR A 127 -9.06 -10.65 -1.32
C THR A 127 -9.05 -12.14 -1.05
N ALA A 128 -8.99 -12.53 0.23
CA ALA A 128 -9.04 -13.93 0.63
C ALA A 128 -10.40 -14.57 0.36
N GLU A 129 -11.48 -13.92 0.79
CA GLU A 129 -12.85 -14.41 0.58
C GLU A 129 -13.17 -14.57 -0.90
N GLU A 130 -12.76 -13.62 -1.75
CA GLU A 130 -12.93 -13.74 -3.19
C GLU A 130 -12.11 -14.90 -3.78
N ILE A 131 -10.91 -15.20 -3.26
CA ILE A 131 -10.12 -16.36 -3.70
C ILE A 131 -10.82 -17.66 -3.30
N LEU A 132 -11.29 -17.77 -2.06
CA LEU A 132 -12.01 -18.95 -1.55
C LEU A 132 -13.32 -19.18 -2.29
N ASN A 133 -14.07 -18.11 -2.58
CA ASN A 133 -15.32 -18.21 -3.34
C ASN A 133 -15.09 -18.67 -4.78
N ASP A 134 -14.01 -18.19 -5.42
CA ASP A 134 -13.71 -18.52 -6.82
C ASP A 134 -13.09 -19.91 -6.99
N LEU A 135 -12.24 -20.35 -6.05
CA LEU A 135 -11.39 -21.54 -6.20
C LEU A 135 -11.66 -22.65 -5.19
N GLY A 136 -12.36 -22.34 -4.09
CA GLY A 136 -12.47 -23.24 -2.93
C GLY A 136 -11.15 -23.38 -2.20
N ASP A 137 -10.88 -24.59 -1.71
CA ASP A 137 -9.62 -24.94 -1.06
C ASP A 137 -8.43 -24.84 -2.01
N ILE A 138 -7.33 -24.27 -1.52
CA ILE A 138 -6.05 -24.21 -2.22
C ILE A 138 -4.93 -24.77 -1.35
N ASP A 139 -3.95 -25.41 -1.98
CA ASP A 139 -2.80 -25.98 -1.27
C ASP A 139 -1.74 -24.92 -0.93
N ALA A 140 -1.61 -23.89 -1.76
CA ALA A 140 -0.61 -22.85 -1.57
C ALA A 140 -1.04 -21.48 -2.10
N PHE A 141 -0.61 -20.43 -1.41
CA PHE A 141 -0.73 -19.04 -1.83
C PHE A 141 0.64 -18.38 -1.90
N VAL A 142 0.96 -17.78 -3.05
CA VAL A 142 2.26 -17.15 -3.31
C VAL A 142 2.06 -15.67 -3.61
N ALA A 143 2.72 -14.80 -2.86
CA ALA A 143 2.60 -13.35 -3.05
C ALA A 143 3.91 -12.59 -2.81
N GLY A 144 4.15 -11.58 -3.66
CA GLY A 144 5.25 -10.65 -3.51
C GLY A 144 5.07 -9.72 -2.30
N VAL A 145 6.15 -9.50 -1.55
CA VAL A 145 6.11 -8.68 -0.33
C VAL A 145 6.66 -7.29 -0.58
N GLY A 146 5.75 -6.32 -0.66
CA GLY A 146 6.06 -4.89 -0.58
C GLY A 146 5.78 -4.36 0.82
N THR A 147 4.51 -3.99 1.08
CA THR A 147 4.05 -3.56 2.40
C THR A 147 3.77 -4.72 3.36
N GLY A 148 3.69 -5.95 2.87
CA GLY A 148 3.27 -7.11 3.66
C GLY A 148 1.74 -7.28 3.80
N GLY A 149 0.94 -6.27 3.45
CA GLY A 149 -0.51 -6.29 3.65
C GLY A 149 -1.23 -7.45 2.96
N THR A 150 -0.97 -7.65 1.65
CA THR A 150 -1.64 -8.69 0.87
C THR A 150 -1.36 -10.09 1.40
N ILE A 151 -0.08 -10.44 1.61
CA ILE A 151 0.27 -11.79 2.06
C ILE A 151 -0.20 -12.06 3.48
N SER A 152 -0.13 -11.06 4.37
CA SER A 152 -0.53 -11.22 5.76
C SER A 152 -2.04 -11.37 5.87
N GLY A 153 -2.80 -10.47 5.23
CA GLY A 153 -4.27 -10.54 5.26
C GLY A 153 -4.83 -11.80 4.58
N VAL A 154 -4.34 -12.10 3.37
CA VAL A 154 -4.80 -13.30 2.66
C VAL A 154 -4.38 -14.57 3.38
N GLY A 155 -3.12 -14.67 3.80
CA GLY A 155 -2.62 -15.87 4.46
C GLY A 155 -3.31 -16.13 5.80
N GLU A 156 -3.59 -15.09 6.60
CA GLU A 156 -4.27 -15.24 7.89
C GLU A 156 -5.70 -15.78 7.70
N ASN A 157 -6.44 -15.26 6.71
CA ASN A 157 -7.77 -15.77 6.37
C ASN A 157 -7.71 -17.21 5.84
N LEU A 158 -6.84 -17.49 4.87
CA LEU A 158 -6.70 -18.84 4.32
C LEU A 158 -6.33 -19.87 5.38
N LYS A 159 -5.41 -19.55 6.31
CA LYS A 159 -5.05 -20.45 7.43
C LYS A 159 -6.19 -20.67 8.43
N LYS A 160 -7.14 -19.75 8.53
CA LYS A 160 -8.37 -19.95 9.32
C LYS A 160 -9.30 -20.97 8.65
N HIS A 161 -9.32 -21.02 7.31
CA HIS A 161 -10.13 -21.96 6.53
C HIS A 161 -9.46 -23.35 6.48
N ASN A 162 -8.19 -23.40 6.07
CA ASN A 162 -7.38 -24.60 6.00
C ASN A 162 -6.01 -24.33 6.64
N LYS A 163 -5.73 -24.94 7.79
CA LYS A 163 -4.46 -24.75 8.51
C LYS A 163 -3.24 -25.26 7.76
N ASP A 164 -3.43 -26.21 6.84
CA ASP A 164 -2.37 -26.86 6.08
C ASP A 164 -1.98 -26.09 4.81
N VAL A 165 -2.69 -24.99 4.48
CA VAL A 165 -2.33 -24.14 3.35
C VAL A 165 -0.93 -23.55 3.53
N ILE A 166 -0.13 -23.63 2.46
CA ILE A 166 1.23 -23.12 2.43
C ILE A 166 1.22 -21.66 1.99
N ILE A 167 1.74 -20.75 2.81
CA ILE A 167 1.86 -19.33 2.48
C ILE A 167 3.31 -19.00 2.14
N ILE A 168 3.56 -18.55 0.90
CA ILE A 168 4.91 -18.32 0.38
C ILE A 168 5.11 -16.83 0.05
N ALA A 169 5.99 -16.21 0.81
CA ALA A 169 6.46 -14.85 0.57
C ALA A 169 7.50 -14.81 -0.54
N VAL A 170 7.35 -13.87 -1.49
CA VAL A 170 8.32 -13.63 -2.55
C VAL A 170 8.99 -12.28 -2.35
N GLU A 171 10.32 -12.26 -2.33
CA GLU A 171 11.12 -11.06 -2.26
C GLU A 171 12.28 -11.07 -3.28
N PRO A 172 12.90 -9.92 -3.59
CA PRO A 172 14.04 -9.87 -4.50
C PRO A 172 15.27 -10.57 -3.90
N ALA A 173 15.90 -11.48 -4.66
CA ALA A 173 17.13 -12.16 -4.24
C ALA A 173 18.29 -11.21 -3.87
N LYS A 174 18.30 -9.99 -4.44
CA LYS A 174 19.31 -8.97 -4.11
C LYS A 174 19.05 -8.25 -2.78
N SER A 175 17.81 -8.23 -2.32
CA SER A 175 17.39 -7.51 -1.10
C SER A 175 16.54 -8.43 -0.21
N PRO A 176 17.08 -9.58 0.25
CA PRO A 176 16.27 -10.64 0.85
C PRO A 176 16.09 -10.41 2.37
N VAL A 177 15.51 -9.26 2.73
CA VAL A 177 15.41 -8.82 4.13
C VAL A 177 14.46 -9.70 4.94
N ILE A 178 13.35 -10.19 4.37
CA ILE A 178 12.44 -11.08 5.12
C ILE A 178 13.02 -12.49 5.30
N SER A 179 14.02 -12.87 4.50
CA SER A 179 14.82 -14.09 4.68
C SER A 179 16.05 -13.88 5.58
N GLY A 180 16.22 -12.71 6.20
CA GLY A 180 17.33 -12.39 7.11
C GLY A 180 18.62 -11.90 6.44
N GLY A 181 18.58 -11.59 5.14
CA GLY A 181 19.70 -10.97 4.44
C GLY A 181 19.74 -9.44 4.58
N GLN A 182 20.62 -8.80 3.81
CA GLN A 182 20.83 -7.36 3.83
C GLN A 182 20.04 -6.65 2.72
N PRO A 183 19.56 -5.42 2.93
CA PRO A 183 18.91 -4.64 1.89
C PRO A 183 19.89 -4.24 0.78
N SER A 184 19.44 -4.26 -0.46
CA SER A 184 20.23 -3.81 -1.62
C SER A 184 19.34 -3.26 -2.73
N PRO A 185 19.81 -2.29 -3.54
CA PRO A 185 19.07 -1.83 -4.71
C PRO A 185 18.70 -2.96 -5.69
N HIS A 186 17.46 -2.98 -6.15
CA HIS A 186 16.97 -3.92 -7.17
C HIS A 186 15.99 -3.25 -8.14
N LYS A 187 15.66 -3.94 -9.24
CA LYS A 187 14.79 -3.42 -10.31
C LYS A 187 13.34 -3.93 -10.24
N ILE A 188 13.03 -4.85 -9.34
CA ILE A 188 11.68 -5.41 -9.19
C ILE A 188 10.81 -4.42 -8.41
N GLN A 189 10.01 -3.62 -9.11
CA GLN A 189 9.19 -2.58 -8.49
C GLN A 189 7.98 -3.19 -7.75
N GLY A 190 7.63 -2.60 -6.59
CA GLY A 190 6.44 -2.95 -5.83
C GLY A 190 6.64 -4.00 -4.72
N ILE A 191 7.79 -4.67 -4.67
CA ILE A 191 8.20 -5.61 -3.62
C ILE A 191 9.61 -5.27 -3.11
N GLY A 192 10.04 -5.85 -1.99
CA GLY A 192 11.39 -5.67 -1.45
C GLY A 192 11.64 -4.26 -0.90
N ALA A 193 10.89 -3.86 0.13
CA ALA A 193 10.98 -2.50 0.68
C ALA A 193 12.35 -2.13 1.31
N GLY A 194 13.24 -3.12 1.52
CA GLY A 194 14.54 -2.92 2.16
C GLY A 194 14.49 -2.91 3.70
N PHE A 195 13.34 -3.21 4.28
CA PHE A 195 13.10 -3.43 5.71
C PHE A 195 11.92 -4.41 5.86
N ILE A 196 11.70 -4.94 7.06
CA ILE A 196 10.51 -5.75 7.38
C ILE A 196 9.37 -4.80 7.78
N PRO A 197 8.25 -4.71 7.02
CA PRO A 197 7.11 -3.89 7.40
C PRO A 197 6.47 -4.34 8.72
N GLU A 198 5.94 -3.40 9.52
CA GLU A 198 5.32 -3.72 10.80
C GLU A 198 4.05 -4.57 10.64
N ILE A 199 3.29 -4.34 9.56
CA ILE A 199 2.09 -5.12 9.25
C ILE A 199 2.38 -6.47 8.56
N TYR A 200 3.65 -6.83 8.36
CA TYR A 200 4.01 -8.13 7.79
C TYR A 200 3.98 -9.20 8.88
N GLN A 201 3.15 -10.22 8.70
CA GLN A 201 3.09 -11.37 9.60
C GLN A 201 3.80 -12.58 8.98
N VAL A 202 4.63 -13.23 9.78
CA VAL A 202 5.18 -14.55 9.45
C VAL A 202 4.10 -15.59 9.77
N LEU A 203 3.49 -16.12 8.72
CA LEU A 203 2.42 -17.10 8.82
C LEU A 203 3.01 -18.51 8.65
N ILE A 204 3.42 -19.11 9.77
CA ILE A 204 3.89 -20.51 9.83
C ILE A 204 2.68 -21.44 9.83
#